data_AF-A0A843EN51-F1
#
_entry.id   AF-A0A843EN51-F1
#
_cell.length_a   1.000
_cell.length_b   1.000
_cell.length_c   1.000
_cell.angle_alpha   90.00
_cell.angle_beta   90.00
_cell.angle_gamma   90.00
#
_symmetry.space_group_name_H-M   'P 1'
#
loop_
_entity.id
_entity.type
_entity.pdbx_description
1 polymer ?
#
loop_
_entity_poly.entity_id
_entity_poly.type
_entity_poly.pdbx_seq_one_letter_code
_entity_poly.pdbx_strand_id
1 'polypeptide(L)' 'MPVYLIGAGPGDPDLITLKAVKALNKADVVLYDYLANDKILKHAP' A
#
# COMPACT_ATOMS: atom_id res chain seq x y z
N MET A 1 -11.90 11.02 8.45
CA MET A 1 -11.04 10.18 7.60
C MET A 1 -10.29 9.18 8.49
N PRO A 2 -10.42 7.87 8.25
CA PRO A 2 -9.59 6.88 8.93
C PRO A 2 -8.16 6.91 8.39
N VAL A 3 -7.20 6.55 9.23
CA VAL A 3 -5.81 6.28 8.84
C VAL A 3 -5.59 4.76 8.89
N TYR A 4 -4.99 4.20 7.84
CA TYR A 4 -4.63 2.79 7.79
C TYR A 4 -3.11 2.64 7.87
N LEU A 5 -2.63 1.90 8.86
CA LEU A 5 -1.26 1.41 8.87
C LEU A 5 -1.24 0.05 8.16
N ILE A 6 -0.55 -0.02 7.03
CA ILE A 6 -0.46 -1.21 6.20
C ILE A 6 0.99 -1.65 6.09
N GLY A 7 1.24 -2.96 6.16
CA GLY A 7 2.54 -3.51 5.80
C GLY A 7 2.67 -3.62 4.28
N ALA A 8 3.75 -3.09 3.70
CA ALA A 8 4.07 -3.19 2.28
C ALA A 8 4.60 -4.58 1.86
N GLY A 9 4.86 -5.47 2.82
CA GLY A 9 5.54 -6.74 2.59
C GLY A 9 7.07 -6.57 2.49
N PRO A 10 7.81 -7.65 2.22
CA PRO A 10 9.27 -7.65 2.17
C PRO A 10 9.86 -7.16 0.83
N GLY A 11 9.02 -6.71 -0.11
CA GLY A 11 9.44 -6.14 -1.39
C GLY A 11 8.80 -6.81 -2.62
N ASP A 12 8.37 -8.07 -2.53
CA ASP A 12 7.57 -8.69 -3.60
C ASP A 12 6.12 -8.15 -3.55
N PRO A 13 5.62 -7.47 -4.61
CA PRO A 13 4.28 -6.91 -4.63
C PRO A 13 3.17 -7.93 -4.41
N ASP A 14 3.37 -9.19 -4.77
CA ASP A 14 2.34 -10.24 -4.62
C ASP A 14 2.15 -10.68 -3.15
N LEU A 15 3.05 -10.27 -2.26
CA LEU A 15 2.98 -10.58 -0.82
C LEU A 15 2.20 -9.53 -0.01
N ILE A 16 1.70 -8.48 -0.64
CA ILE A 16 0.82 -7.52 0.04
C ILE A 16 -0.56 -8.15 0.29
N THR A 17 -1.19 -7.81 1.41
CA THR A 17 -2.52 -8.36 1.72
C THR A 17 -3.61 -7.76 0.84
N LEU A 18 -4.66 -8.53 0.55
CA LEU A 18 -5.85 -8.04 -0.15
C LEU A 18 -6.53 -6.85 0.57
N LYS A 19 -6.43 -6.77 1.90
CA LYS A 19 -6.97 -5.65 2.67
C LYS A 19 -6.17 -4.37 2.43
N ALA A 20 -4.84 -4.47 2.33
CA ALA A 20 -3.98 -3.33 2.00
C ALA A 20 -4.23 -2.85 0.56
N VAL A 21 -4.38 -3.75 -0.41
CA VAL A 21 -4.78 -3.39 -1.79
C VAL A 21 -6.12 -2.63 -1.78
N LYS A 22 -7.13 -3.11 -1.05
CA LYS A 22 -8.43 -2.42 -0.94
C LYS A 22 -8.34 -1.05 -0.26
N ALA A 23 -7.41 -0.87 0.67
CA ALA A 23 -7.17 0.42 1.31
C ALA A 23 -6.46 1.40 0.36
N LEU A 24 -5.40 0.94 -0.34
CA LEU A 24 -4.67 1.73 -1.34
C LEU A 24 -5.59 2.23 -2.47
N ASN A 25 -6.47 1.37 -3.00
CA ASN A 25 -7.41 1.73 -4.06
C ASN A 25 -8.41 2.83 -3.67
N LYS A 26 -8.57 3.10 -2.37
CA LYS A 26 -9.48 4.12 -1.83
C LYS A 26 -8.75 5.28 -1.16
N ALA A 27 -7.42 5.26 -1.17
CA ALA A 27 -6.63 6.26 -0.47
C ALA A 27 -6.57 7.55 -1.29
N ASP A 28 -7.00 8.66 -0.69
CA ASP A 28 -6.79 9.99 -1.28
C ASP A 28 -5.32 10.43 -1.17
N VAL A 29 -4.60 9.95 -0.15
CA VAL A 29 -3.18 10.25 0.11
C VAL A 29 -2.49 8.99 0.61
N VAL A 30 -1.31 8.69 0.05
CA VAL A 30 -0.44 7.59 0.48
C VAL A 30 0.88 8.15 0.98
N LEU A 31 1.21 7.89 2.25
CA LEU A 31 2.52 8.15 2.83
C LEU A 31 3.25 6.81 2.98
N TYR A 32 4.45 6.71 2.42
CA TYR A 32 5.28 5.50 2.45
C TYR A 32 6.75 5.86 2.63
N ASP A 33 7.56 4.91 3.09
CA ASP A 33 9.00 5.08 3.29
C ASP A 33 9.83 4.36 2.21
N TYR A 34 11.15 4.53 2.29
CA TYR A 34 12.10 3.97 1.33
C TYR A 34 12.12 2.43 1.25
N LEU A 35 11.65 1.71 2.27
CA LEU A 35 11.64 0.24 2.26
C LEU A 35 10.46 -0.33 1.47
N ALA A 36 9.41 0.46 1.24
CA ALA A 36 8.27 0.02 0.45
C ALA A 36 8.63 0.00 -1.05
N ASN A 37 8.28 -1.10 -1.72
CA ASN A 37 8.49 -1.20 -3.17
C ASN A 37 7.47 -0.33 -3.92
N ASP A 38 7.93 0.64 -4.71
CA ASP A 38 7.08 1.56 -5.49
C ASP A 38 6.05 0.86 -6.39
N LYS A 39 6.28 -0.41 -6.78
CA LYS A 39 5.31 -1.20 -7.54
C LYS A 39 3.95 -1.33 -6.83
N ILE A 40 3.89 -1.27 -5.49
CA ILE A 40 2.63 -1.35 -4.75
C ILE A 40 1.76 -0.10 -4.94
N LEU A 41 2.36 1.03 -5.32
CA LEU A 41 1.65 2.29 -5.56
C LEU A 41 0.77 2.22 -6.81
N LYS A 42 0.95 1.22 -7.67
CA LYS A 42 0.04 0.92 -8.78
C LYS A 42 -1.39 0.58 -8.35
N HIS A 43 -1.59 0.28 -7.06
CA HIS A 43 -2.90 0.06 -6.47
C HIS A 43 -3.53 1.33 -5.89
N ALA A 44 -2.83 2.46 -5.91
CA ALA A 44 -3.39 3.76 -5.55
C ALA A 44 -3.92 4.49 -6.80
N PRO A 45 -4.94 5.35 -6.67
CA PRO A 45 -5.49 6.15 -7.77
C PRO A 45 -4.54 7.22 -8.30
#